data_AF-A0A8H6Y4Z2-F1
#
_entry.id   AF-A0A8H6Y4Z2-F1
#
_cell.length_a   1.000
_cell.length_b   1.000
_cell.length_c   1.000
_cell.angle_alpha   90.00
_cell.angle_beta   90.00
_cell.angle_gamma   90.00
#
_symmetry.space_group_name_H-M   'P 1'
#
loop_
_entity.id
_entity.type
_entity.pdbx_description
1 polymer ?
#
loop_
_entity_poly.entity_id
_entity_poly.type
_entity_poly.pdbx_seq_one_letter_code
_entity_poly.pdbx_strand_id
1 'polypeptide(L)'
;MISLAMGLVPIIWTHTPGGVSFDTFDYLVAGGSVKATDSVTQFNIILGNASTLDAGFCVEHDLHEITVDLAIGYTLNAALTHNPPFKLEAIGKCSNIPPTNLYVESNTNKYFPFPSPSASMTGSSNGSSTSSASKEGSSGSSGAA
;
A
#
# COMPACT_ATOMS: atom_id res chain seq x y z
N MET A 1 1.87 6.86 -16.80
CA MET A 1 2.08 5.72 -15.89
C MET A 1 0.88 4.78 -15.99
N ILE A 2 1.10 3.47 -16.14
CA ILE A 2 0.03 2.46 -16.28
C ILE A 2 -0.89 2.41 -15.03
N SER A 3 -0.33 2.65 -13.85
CA SER A 3 -1.06 2.67 -12.57
C SER A 3 -2.23 3.65 -12.58
N LEU A 4 -2.01 4.88 -13.05
CA LEU A 4 -3.07 5.90 -13.08
C LEU A 4 -4.21 5.53 -14.05
N ALA A 5 -3.89 4.91 -15.18
CA ALA A 5 -4.89 4.41 -16.12
C ALA A 5 -5.70 3.22 -15.56
N MET A 6 -5.18 2.54 -14.55
CA MET A 6 -5.87 1.48 -13.81
C MET A 6 -6.56 1.99 -12.53
N GLY A 7 -6.55 3.29 -12.27
CA GLY A 7 -7.13 3.87 -11.05
C GLY A 7 -6.32 3.63 -9.78
N LEU A 8 -5.02 3.33 -9.92
CA LEU A 8 -4.11 3.06 -8.81
C LEU A 8 -3.22 4.27 -8.53
N VAL A 9 -2.96 4.53 -7.24
CA VAL A 9 -2.01 5.55 -6.79
C VAL A 9 -0.68 4.88 -6.41
N PRO A 10 0.42 5.20 -7.09
CA PRO A 10 1.72 4.66 -6.72
C PRO A 10 2.20 5.27 -5.40
N ILE A 11 2.61 4.42 -4.47
CA ILE A 11 3.34 4.81 -3.27
C ILE A 11 4.79 4.41 -3.49
N ILE A 12 5.69 5.39 -3.37
CA ILE A 12 7.14 5.22 -3.48
C ILE A 12 7.82 5.93 -2.32
N TRP A 13 9.12 5.69 -2.14
CA TRP A 13 9.90 6.36 -1.11
C TRP A 13 9.92 7.89 -1.30
N THR A 14 10.08 8.59 -0.19
CA THR A 14 9.98 10.05 -0.15
C THR A 14 11.24 10.72 -0.68
N HIS A 15 11.09 11.89 -1.32
CA HIS A 15 12.19 12.80 -1.59
C HIS A 15 11.85 14.18 -1.04
N THR A 16 12.85 14.88 -0.51
CA THR A 16 12.69 16.30 -0.18
C THR A 16 12.64 17.13 -1.46
N PRO A 17 12.08 18.36 -1.41
CA PRO A 17 12.15 19.30 -2.53
C PRO A 17 13.59 19.59 -3.01
N GLY A 18 14.58 19.46 -2.12
CA GLY A 18 16.01 19.61 -2.43
C GLY A 18 16.66 18.38 -3.07
N GLY A 19 15.90 17.31 -3.34
CA GLY A 19 16.39 16.09 -4.00
C GLY A 19 17.00 15.05 -3.08
N VAL A 20 17.00 15.25 -1.76
CA VAL A 20 17.45 14.23 -0.81
C VAL A 20 16.46 13.07 -0.80
N SER A 21 16.94 11.86 -1.15
CA SER A 21 16.17 10.62 -1.11
C SER A 21 16.06 10.08 0.31
N PHE A 22 14.87 9.64 0.68
CA PHE A 22 14.61 8.93 1.93
C PHE A 22 14.68 7.43 1.67
N ASP A 23 15.89 6.97 1.35
CA ASP A 23 16.23 5.57 1.12
C ASP A 23 17.35 5.19 2.10
N THR A 24 17.14 4.13 2.88
CA THR A 24 18.11 3.61 3.84
C THR A 24 19.20 2.77 3.17
N PHE A 25 19.03 2.41 1.90
CA PHE A 25 19.90 1.50 1.15
C PHE A 25 20.10 0.14 1.83
N ASP A 26 19.13 -0.26 2.64
CA ASP A 26 19.11 -1.53 3.37
C ASP A 26 19.27 -2.75 2.44
N TYR A 27 18.68 -2.72 1.26
CA TYR A 27 18.81 -3.77 0.24
C TYR A 27 20.26 -3.95 -0.25
N LEU A 28 21.08 -2.88 -0.23
CA LEU A 28 22.50 -2.97 -0.57
C LEU A 28 23.33 -3.61 0.57
N VAL A 29 22.82 -3.62 1.79
CA VAL A 29 23.40 -4.38 2.91
C VAL A 29 23.22 -5.87 2.66
N ALA A 30 22.02 -6.30 2.26
CA ALA A 30 21.77 -7.68 1.84
C ALA A 30 22.64 -8.07 0.63
N GLY A 31 22.86 -7.14 -0.29
CA GLY A 31 23.78 -7.31 -1.43
C GLY A 31 25.28 -7.22 -1.08
N GLY A 32 25.65 -6.97 0.19
CA GLY A 32 27.04 -6.87 0.65
C GLY A 32 27.82 -5.65 0.15
N SER A 33 27.15 -4.69 -0.50
CA SER A 33 27.77 -3.49 -1.08
C SER A 33 27.75 -2.28 -0.13
N VAL A 34 26.85 -2.27 0.85
CA VAL A 34 26.74 -1.25 1.91
C VAL A 34 26.86 -1.93 3.27
N LYS A 35 27.46 -1.27 4.26
CA LYS A 35 27.49 -1.80 5.62
C LYS A 35 26.20 -1.49 6.37
N ALA A 36 25.79 -2.39 7.25
CA ALA A 36 24.66 -2.19 8.15
C ALA A 36 24.72 -0.84 8.91
N THR A 37 25.91 -0.47 9.41
CA THR A 37 26.12 0.79 10.13
C THR A 37 25.91 2.02 9.27
N ASP A 38 26.23 1.93 7.98
CA ASP A 38 26.06 3.04 7.04
C ASP A 38 24.57 3.23 6.74
N SER A 39 23.81 2.14 6.60
CA SER A 39 22.35 2.17 6.46
C SER A 39 21.66 2.76 7.70
N VAL A 40 22.06 2.37 8.91
CA VAL A 40 21.55 2.98 10.16
C VAL A 40 21.93 4.46 10.27
N THR A 41 23.14 4.84 9.85
CA THR A 41 23.56 6.24 9.83
C THR A 41 22.71 7.05 8.85
N GLN A 42 22.44 6.50 7.67
CA GLN A 42 21.57 7.09 6.67
C GLN A 42 20.15 7.29 7.21
N PHE A 43 19.60 6.32 7.96
CA PHE A 43 18.31 6.48 8.61
C PHE A 43 18.29 7.65 9.61
N ASN A 44 19.34 7.85 10.40
CA ASN A 44 19.42 8.99 11.31
C ASN A 44 19.46 10.34 10.58
N ILE A 45 20.13 10.41 9.42
CA ILE A 45 20.11 11.60 8.55
C ILE A 45 18.68 11.86 8.04
N ILE A 46 17.97 10.79 7.66
CA ILE A 46 16.57 10.88 7.23
C ILE A 46 15.69 11.45 8.36
N LEU A 47 15.82 10.97 9.60
CA LEU A 47 15.04 11.51 10.75
C LEU A 47 15.27 13.02 10.96
N GLY A 48 16.53 13.47 10.83
CA GLY A 48 16.88 14.89 10.91
C GLY A 48 16.16 15.73 9.85
N ASN A 49 16.11 15.24 8.61
CA ASN A 49 15.43 15.95 7.50
C ASN A 49 13.90 15.81 7.57
N ALA A 50 13.40 14.67 8.02
CA ALA A 50 11.98 14.40 8.15
C ALA A 50 11.28 15.37 9.11
N SER A 51 12.02 15.91 10.08
CA SER A 51 11.52 16.96 10.99
C SER A 51 11.09 18.25 10.28
N THR A 52 11.47 18.42 9.00
CA THR A 52 11.07 19.57 8.16
C THR A 52 9.89 19.27 7.24
N LEU A 53 9.40 18.02 7.21
CA LEU A 53 8.26 17.63 6.39
C LEU A 53 6.96 17.83 7.16
N ASP A 54 5.95 18.37 6.48
CA ASP A 54 4.58 18.47 6.99
C ASP A 54 3.81 17.13 6.87
N ALA A 55 4.42 16.12 6.23
CA ALA A 55 3.82 14.81 5.93
C ALA A 55 4.75 13.65 6.35
N GLY A 56 4.18 12.44 6.47
CA GLY A 56 4.93 11.21 6.73
C GLY A 56 5.74 10.71 5.53
N PHE A 57 6.56 9.69 5.73
CA PHE A 57 7.48 9.14 4.73
C PHE A 57 7.56 7.60 4.75
N CYS A 58 8.05 6.99 3.67
CA CYS A 58 8.30 5.55 3.52
C CYS A 58 9.77 5.30 3.11
N VAL A 59 10.45 4.30 3.70
CA VAL A 59 11.94 4.27 3.73
C VAL A 59 12.63 2.90 3.66
N GLU A 60 11.94 1.76 3.83
CA GLU A 60 12.61 0.45 4.03
C GLU A 60 11.98 -0.70 3.23
N HIS A 61 12.73 -1.79 3.11
CA HIS A 61 12.33 -3.05 2.47
C HIS A 61 12.31 -4.21 3.48
N ASP A 62 11.39 -5.16 3.30
CA ASP A 62 11.22 -6.33 4.17
C ASP A 62 11.60 -7.66 3.50
N LEU A 63 12.14 -7.61 2.28
CA LEU A 63 12.44 -8.81 1.48
C LEU A 63 13.57 -9.67 2.07
N HIS A 64 14.53 -9.05 2.74
CA HIS A 64 15.72 -9.72 3.26
C HIS A 64 15.70 -9.72 4.79
N GLU A 65 16.01 -10.85 5.40
CA GLU A 65 16.05 -10.98 6.88
C GLU A 65 16.91 -9.89 7.54
N ILE A 66 18.07 -9.59 6.95
CA ILE A 66 18.97 -8.55 7.46
C ILE A 66 18.35 -7.15 7.45
N THR A 67 17.46 -6.83 6.50
CA THR A 67 16.79 -5.52 6.48
C THR A 67 15.72 -5.45 7.55
N VAL A 68 15.00 -6.56 7.78
CA VAL A 68 14.05 -6.70 8.90
C VAL A 68 14.76 -6.56 10.24
N ASP A 69 15.91 -7.21 10.43
CA ASP A 69 16.70 -7.13 11.66
C ASP A 69 17.20 -5.71 11.93
N LEU A 70 17.64 -4.99 10.88
CA LEU A 70 18.00 -3.58 10.99
C LEU A 70 16.80 -2.72 11.37
N ALA A 71 15.65 -3.00 10.76
CA ALA A 71 14.42 -2.27 11.00
C ALA A 71 13.99 -2.36 12.47
N ILE A 72 13.78 -3.58 12.96
CA ILE A 72 13.30 -3.82 14.33
C ILE A 72 14.37 -3.51 15.38
N GLY A 73 15.65 -3.73 15.05
CA GLY A 73 16.77 -3.58 15.98
C GLY A 73 17.22 -2.14 16.18
N TYR A 74 17.07 -1.28 15.16
CA TYR A 74 17.65 0.06 15.18
C TYR A 74 16.64 1.14 14.73
N THR A 75 16.10 1.04 13.52
CA THR A 75 15.39 2.16 12.89
C THR A 75 14.05 2.43 13.55
N LEU A 76 13.31 1.36 13.89
CA LEU A 76 12.02 1.45 14.58
C LEU A 76 12.14 2.19 15.91
N ASN A 77 13.11 1.80 16.75
CA ASN A 77 13.32 2.45 18.03
C ASN A 77 13.80 3.91 17.85
N ALA A 78 14.71 4.16 16.91
CA ALA A 78 15.21 5.50 16.61
C ALA A 78 14.07 6.45 16.20
N ALA A 79 13.11 5.99 15.39
CA ALA A 79 11.94 6.79 15.02
C ALA A 79 11.00 7.07 16.20
N LEU A 80 10.71 6.05 17.02
CA LEU A 80 9.82 6.16 18.17
C LEU A 80 10.40 6.99 19.32
N THR A 81 11.73 7.04 19.45
CA THR A 81 12.44 7.79 20.49
C THR A 81 13.01 9.13 20.00
N HIS A 82 12.82 9.46 18.72
CA HIS A 82 13.15 10.77 18.17
C HIS A 82 12.41 11.90 18.93
N ASN A 83 12.89 13.14 18.82
CA ASN A 83 12.25 14.30 19.44
C ASN A 83 11.97 15.41 18.39
N PRO A 84 10.70 15.65 18.01
CA PRO A 84 9.49 14.98 18.49
C PRO A 84 9.40 13.52 17.99
N PRO A 85 8.75 12.61 18.74
CA PRO A 85 8.65 11.21 18.35
C PRO A 85 7.78 11.05 17.11
N PHE A 86 8.25 10.23 16.16
CA PHE A 86 7.46 9.89 14.99
C PHE A 86 6.36 8.88 15.33
N LYS A 87 5.31 8.87 14.53
CA LYS A 87 4.20 7.91 14.64
C LYS A 87 4.26 6.94 13.48
N LEU A 88 4.14 5.65 13.78
CA LEU A 88 3.95 4.61 12.78
C LEU A 88 2.49 4.52 12.43
N GLU A 89 2.17 4.77 11.17
CA GLU A 89 0.82 4.75 10.67
C GLU A 89 0.77 4.01 9.33
N ALA A 90 -0.35 3.30 9.09
CA ALA A 90 -0.61 2.75 7.76
C ALA A 90 -0.69 3.90 6.73
N ILE A 91 -0.23 3.66 5.50
CA ILE A 91 -0.14 4.71 4.46
C ILE A 91 -1.48 5.41 4.19
N GLY A 92 -2.59 4.69 4.30
CA GLY A 92 -3.92 5.28 4.17
C GLY A 92 -4.19 6.31 5.24
N LYS A 93 -3.88 6.01 6.50
CA LYS A 93 -4.02 6.95 7.60
C LYS A 93 -3.10 8.16 7.42
N CYS A 94 -1.84 7.93 7.04
CA CYS A 94 -0.89 8.99 6.71
C CYS A 94 -1.43 9.93 5.61
N SER A 95 -2.13 9.37 4.61
CA SER A 95 -2.73 10.11 3.50
C SER A 95 -4.17 10.58 3.76
N ASN A 96 -4.71 10.43 4.99
CA ASN A 96 -6.11 10.72 5.32
C ASN A 96 -7.16 9.98 4.46
N ILE A 97 -6.83 8.76 4.02
CA ILE A 97 -7.70 7.87 3.26
C ILE A 97 -8.21 6.77 4.22
N PRO A 98 -9.55 6.60 4.37
CA PRO A 98 -10.09 5.54 5.19
C PRO A 98 -9.73 4.16 4.60
N PRO A 99 -9.52 3.12 5.43
CA PRO A 99 -9.12 1.79 4.97
C PRO A 99 -10.03 1.21 3.88
N THR A 100 -11.33 1.49 3.93
CA THR A 100 -12.32 1.08 2.91
C THR A 100 -12.04 1.63 1.51
N ASN A 101 -11.18 2.64 1.37
CA ASN A 101 -10.87 3.27 0.10
C ASN A 101 -9.42 3.03 -0.35
N LEU A 102 -8.67 2.18 0.37
CA LEU A 102 -7.33 1.76 -0.05
C LEU A 102 -7.33 0.67 -1.11
N TYR A 103 -8.44 -0.08 -1.22
CA TYR A 103 -8.57 -1.20 -2.13
C TYR A 103 -9.69 -0.94 -3.14
N VAL A 104 -9.45 -1.25 -4.41
CA VAL A 104 -10.39 -0.99 -5.50
C VAL A 104 -11.72 -1.69 -5.26
N GLU A 105 -11.69 -2.92 -4.76
CA GLU A 105 -12.87 -3.77 -4.50
C GLU A 105 -13.78 -3.26 -3.38
N SER A 106 -13.29 -2.38 -2.50
CA SER A 106 -14.07 -1.80 -1.39
C SER A 106 -14.25 -0.29 -1.49
N ASN A 107 -13.62 0.35 -2.48
CA ASN A 107 -13.59 1.79 -2.64
C ASN A 107 -14.98 2.37 -2.98
N THR A 108 -15.38 3.40 -2.25
CA THR A 108 -16.62 4.15 -2.47
C THR A 108 -16.49 5.27 -3.52
N ASN A 109 -15.38 5.29 -4.28
CA ASN A 109 -15.06 6.26 -5.33
C ASN A 109 -14.93 7.73 -4.86
N LYS A 110 -14.85 7.96 -3.54
CA LYS A 110 -14.78 9.30 -2.93
C LYS A 110 -13.37 9.93 -2.98
N TYR A 111 -12.33 9.12 -2.81
CA TYR A 111 -10.94 9.61 -2.69
C TYR A 111 -10.15 9.44 -3.99
N PHE A 112 -10.55 8.47 -4.82
CA PHE A 112 -9.97 8.22 -6.13
C PHE A 112 -11.09 7.97 -7.13
N PRO A 113 -11.76 9.02 -7.65
CA PRO A 113 -12.80 8.87 -8.64
C PRO A 113 -12.18 8.32 -9.93
N PHE A 114 -12.22 7.00 -10.11
CA PHE A 114 -11.87 6.39 -11.37
C PHE A 114 -13.10 6.42 -12.29
N PRO A 115 -12.96 6.83 -13.58
CA PRO A 115 -14.04 6.70 -14.53
C PRO A 115 -14.44 5.22 -14.58
N SER A 116 -15.70 4.90 -14.31
CA SER A 116 -16.21 3.53 -14.39
C SER A 116 -15.72 2.88 -15.69
N PRO A 117 -14.93 1.79 -15.64
CA PRO A 117 -14.48 1.15 -16.87
C PRO A 117 -15.74 0.74 -17.63
N SER A 118 -15.86 1.17 -18.89
CA SER A 118 -16.99 0.84 -19.76
C SER A 118 -17.13 -0.68 -19.87
N ALA A 119 -18.01 -1.27 -19.06
CA ALA A 119 -18.66 -2.60 -19.13
C ALA A 119 -17.88 -3.82 -19.67
N SER A 120 -16.56 -3.78 -19.85
CA SER A 120 -15.78 -4.79 -20.57
C SER A 120 -14.59 -5.32 -19.76
N MET A 121 -14.56 -5.08 -18.46
CA MET A 121 -13.74 -5.85 -17.52
C MET A 121 -14.65 -6.86 -16.81
N THR A 122 -15.16 -7.84 -17.58
CA THR A 122 -15.81 -9.03 -17.04
C THR A 122 -14.76 -9.90 -16.36
N GLY A 123 -14.47 -9.58 -15.11
CA GLY A 123 -13.48 -10.28 -14.29
C GLY A 123 -13.72 -10.04 -12.80
N SER A 124 -14.98 -10.01 -12.39
CA SER A 124 -15.33 -10.02 -10.97
C SER A 124 -16.48 -11.00 -10.78
N SER A 125 -16.14 -12.20 -10.33
CA SER A 125 -17.11 -13.17 -9.85
C SER A 125 -17.83 -12.56 -8.64
N ASN A 126 -19.02 -12.02 -8.91
CA ASN A 126 -19.91 -11.50 -7.88
C ASN A 126 -20.34 -12.67 -7.00
N GLY A 127 -19.63 -12.88 -5.89
CA GLY A 127 -19.98 -13.84 -4.84
C GLY A 127 -21.20 -13.37 -4.06
N SER A 128 -22.34 -13.26 -4.74
CA SER A 128 -23.64 -13.09 -4.09
C SER A 128 -24.24 -14.48 -3.88
N SER A 129 -23.98 -15.05 -2.70
CA SER A 129 -24.71 -16.19 -2.20
C SER A 129 -26.17 -15.79 -1.95
N THR A 130 -26.99 -15.85 -2.99
CA THR A 130 -28.44 -15.76 -2.87
C THR A 130 -29.00 -17.16 -3.09
N SER A 131 -29.18 -17.87 -1.99
CA SER A 131 -29.91 -19.13 -1.92
C SER A 131 -31.38 -18.90 -2.28
N SER A 132 -31.80 -19.30 -3.48
CA SER A 132 -33.20 -19.55 -3.79
C SER A 132 -33.33 -20.97 -4.36
N ALA A 133 -33.66 -21.89 -3.45
CA ALA A 133 -34.15 -23.21 -3.78
C ALA A 133 -35.49 -23.14 -4.56
N SER A 134 -35.89 -24.28 -5.13
CA SER A 134 -37.15 -24.67 -5.82
C SER A 134 -37.17 -24.47 -7.35
N LYS A 135 -37.51 -25.46 -8.19
CA LYS A 135 -38.00 -26.85 -8.04
C LYS A 135 -37.74 -27.61 -9.37
N GLU A 136 -37.30 -28.86 -9.29
CA GLU A 136 -37.47 -29.85 -10.36
C GLU A 136 -38.95 -30.27 -10.49
N GLY A 137 -39.40 -30.60 -11.70
CA GLY A 137 -40.44 -31.62 -11.89
C GLY A 137 -41.58 -31.33 -12.87
N SER A 138 -41.49 -32.00 -14.03
CA SER A 138 -42.58 -32.79 -14.67
C SER A 138 -43.47 -32.17 -15.78
N SER A 139 -43.23 -32.70 -16.99
CA SER A 139 -44.13 -33.29 -18.02
C SER A 139 -45.58 -32.79 -18.24
N GLY A 140 -45.98 -32.75 -19.53
CA GLY A 140 -47.39 -32.85 -19.94
C GLY A 140 -47.75 -32.23 -21.30
N SER A 141 -48.05 -33.10 -22.28
CA SER A 141 -48.49 -32.83 -23.66
C SER A 141 -49.93 -32.31 -23.80
N SER A 142 -50.21 -31.56 -24.88
CA SER A 142 -51.32 -31.74 -25.88
C SER A 142 -52.17 -30.50 -26.20
N GLY A 143 -52.35 -30.19 -27.50
CA GLY A 143 -53.69 -29.93 -28.08
C GLY A 143 -54.06 -28.52 -28.60
N ALA A 144 -53.91 -28.35 -29.92
CA ALA A 144 -54.85 -27.79 -30.93
C ALA A 144 -55.61 -26.45 -30.73
N ALA A 145 -55.46 -25.56 -31.73
CA ALA A 145 -56.54 -25.02 -32.58
C ALA A 145 -55.96 -24.61 -33.94
#